data_AF-A0AAU3PGA0-F1
#
_entry.id   AF-A0AAU3PGA0-F1
#
_cell.length_a   1.000
_cell.length_b   1.000
_cell.length_c   1.000
_cell.angle_alpha   90.00
_cell.angle_beta   90.00
_cell.angle_gamma   90.00
#
_symmetry.space_group_name_H-M   'P 1'
#
loop_
_entity.id
_entity.type
_entity.pdbx_description
1 polymer ?
#
loop_
_entity_poly.entity_id
_entity_poly.type
_entity_poly.pdbx_seq_one_letter_code
_entity_poly.pdbx_strand_id
1 'polypeptide(L)'
;MTRAHTTYALGLDHAVLGGWSEAAGHHRDAVGQFRRIGMPHMQGSALLGLGEALTELGEGVEARTCLRQVLDLGDAVDRAVLTGARKLLGSLPAE
;
A
#
# COMPACT_ATOMS: atom_id res chain seq x y z
N MET A 1 12.33 25.27 -25.36
CA MET A 1 13.06 24.34 -24.47
C MET A 1 12.19 23.74 -23.36
N THR A 2 11.04 24.32 -23.00
CA THR A 2 10.15 23.81 -21.92
C THR A 2 9.42 22.50 -22.23
N ARG A 3 9.15 22.17 -23.50
CA ARG A 3 8.43 20.95 -23.89
C ARG A 3 9.20 19.65 -23.65
N ALA A 4 10.54 19.70 -23.60
CA ALA A 4 11.38 18.51 -23.35
C ALA A 4 11.38 18.13 -21.86
N HIS A 5 11.36 19.11 -20.96
CA HIS A 5 11.28 18.88 -19.52
C HIS A 5 9.94 18.27 -19.11
N THR A 6 8.82 18.69 -19.72
CA THR A 6 7.50 18.15 -19.38
C THR A 6 7.37 16.68 -19.76
N THR A 7 7.90 16.27 -20.92
CA THR A 7 7.83 14.86 -21.36
C THR A 7 8.74 13.97 -20.52
N TYR A 8 9.89 14.49 -20.09
CA TYR A 8 10.81 13.76 -19.20
C TYR A 8 10.20 13.55 -17.81
N ALA A 9 9.60 14.59 -17.22
CA ALA A 9 8.90 14.48 -15.92
C ALA A 9 7.71 13.52 -16.00
N LEU A 10 6.86 13.65 -17.04
CA LEU A 10 5.74 12.72 -17.28
C LEU A 10 6.21 11.27 -17.44
N GLY A 11 7.34 11.02 -18.10
CA GLY A 11 7.90 9.68 -18.25
C GLY A 11 8.37 9.07 -16.93
N LEU A 12 8.96 9.89 -16.03
CA LEU A 12 9.35 9.45 -14.69
C LEU A 12 8.12 9.14 -13.82
N ASP A 13 7.12 10.01 -13.85
CA ASP A 13 5.87 9.81 -13.10
C ASP A 13 5.17 8.52 -13.54
N HIS A 14 5.15 8.24 -14.84
CA HIS A 14 4.54 7.02 -15.37
C HIS A 14 5.32 5.76 -15.00
N ALA A 15 6.65 5.82 -15.00
CA ALA A 15 7.50 4.70 -14.57
C ALA A 15 7.30 4.40 -13.07
N VAL A 16 7.18 5.45 -12.26
CA VAL A 16 6.91 5.33 -10.82
C VAL A 16 5.53 4.71 -10.58
N LEU A 17 4.48 5.20 -11.24
CA LEU A 17 3.13 4.63 -11.17
C LEU A 17 3.07 3.17 -11.63
N GLY A 18 3.81 2.82 -12.68
CA GLY A 18 3.95 1.43 -13.13
C GLY A 18 4.57 0.53 -12.05
N GLY A 19 5.62 1.01 -11.38
CA GLY A 19 6.28 0.30 -10.29
C GLY A 19 5.38 0.10 -9.07
N TRP A 20 4.60 1.12 -8.70
CA TRP A 20 3.62 0.99 -7.60
C TRP A 20 2.49 0.02 -7.95
N SER A 21 2.03 0.01 -9.20
CA SER A 21 1.00 -0.92 -9.67
C SER A 21 1.48 -2.37 -9.58
N GLU A 22 2.71 -2.64 -9.99
CA GLU A 22 3.34 -3.96 -9.89
C GLU A 22 3.55 -4.37 -8.42
N ALA A 23 4.03 -3.44 -7.58
CA ALA A 23 4.18 -3.68 -6.14
C ALA A 23 2.85 -4.01 -5.46
N ALA A 24 1.78 -3.28 -5.78
CA ALA A 24 0.43 -3.56 -5.28
C ALA A 24 -0.05 -4.97 -5.68
N GLY A 25 0.24 -5.39 -6.92
CA GLY A 25 -0.03 -6.76 -7.37
C GLY A 25 0.69 -7.81 -6.52
N HIS A 26 2.01 -7.67 -6.35
CA HIS A 26 2.80 -8.58 -5.53
C HIS A 26 2.34 -8.63 -4.07
N HIS A 27 1.99 -7.49 -3.48
CA HIS A 27 1.48 -7.44 -2.12
C HIS A 27 0.09 -8.09 -1.98
N ARG A 28 -0.84 -7.90 -2.94
CA ARG A 28 -2.15 -8.61 -2.92
C ARG A 28 -1.96 -10.13 -2.95
N ASP A 29 -1.07 -10.63 -3.80
CA ASP A 29 -0.78 -12.05 -3.89
C ASP A 29 -0.17 -12.58 -2.58
N ALA A 30 0.79 -11.83 -2.01
CA ALA A 30 1.41 -12.17 -0.72
C ALA A 30 0.37 -12.22 0.41
N VAL A 31 -0.55 -11.25 0.48
CA VAL A 31 -1.66 -11.26 1.46
C VAL A 31 -2.51 -12.52 1.31
N GLY A 32 -2.86 -12.89 0.07
CA GLY A 32 -3.62 -14.10 -0.21
C GLY A 32 -2.91 -15.37 0.24
N GLN A 33 -1.59 -15.46 0.00
CA GLN A 33 -0.77 -16.58 0.42
C GLN A 33 -0.62 -16.64 1.94
N PHE A 34 -0.26 -15.54 2.60
CA PHE A 34 -0.07 -15.47 4.05
C PHE A 34 -1.36 -15.76 4.82
N ARG A 35 -2.51 -15.31 4.31
CA ARG A 35 -3.82 -15.68 4.85
C ARG A 35 -4.09 -17.19 4.76
N ARG A 36 -3.72 -17.83 3.64
CA ARG A 36 -3.92 -19.28 3.45
C ARG A 36 -3.03 -20.13 4.36
N ILE A 37 -1.80 -19.70 4.61
CA ILE A 37 -0.86 -20.43 5.47
C ILE A 37 -1.00 -20.07 6.96
N GLY A 38 -1.87 -19.11 7.30
CA GLY A 38 -2.12 -18.71 8.68
C GLY A 38 -0.98 -17.90 9.32
N MET A 39 -0.34 -17.02 8.55
CA MET A 39 0.72 -16.13 9.05
C MET A 39 0.23 -14.68 9.18
N PRO A 40 -0.45 -14.32 10.28
CA PRO A 40 -1.04 -12.99 10.43
C PRO A 40 0.01 -11.87 10.47
N HIS A 41 1.18 -12.09 11.08
CA HIS A 41 2.28 -11.12 11.09
C HIS A 41 2.75 -10.73 9.68
N MET A 42 3.01 -11.72 8.81
CA MET A 42 3.38 -11.48 7.41
C MET A 42 2.23 -10.87 6.61
N GLN A 43 1.00 -11.31 6.87
CA GLN A 43 -0.19 -10.75 6.27
C GLN A 43 -0.33 -9.25 6.59
N GLY A 44 -0.10 -8.85 7.84
CA GLY A 44 -0.13 -7.44 8.27
C GLY A 44 0.92 -6.60 7.55
N SER A 45 2.16 -7.06 7.48
CA SER A 45 3.23 -6.37 6.75
C SER A 45 2.92 -6.23 5.26
N ALA A 46 2.39 -7.27 4.63
CA ALA A 46 1.99 -7.23 3.22
C ALA A 46 0.79 -6.28 2.99
N LEU A 47 -0.19 -6.27 3.89
CA LEU A 47 -1.32 -5.33 3.83
C LEU A 47 -0.89 -3.87 4.04
N LEU A 48 0.11 -3.62 4.89
CA LEU A 48 0.68 -2.29 5.07
C LEU A 48 1.38 -1.81 3.78
N GLY A 49 2.26 -2.63 3.21
CA GLY A 49 2.92 -2.32 1.94
C GLY A 49 1.94 -2.14 0.78
N LEU A 50 0.86 -2.93 0.76
CA LEU A 50 -0.24 -2.73 -0.18
C LEU A 50 -0.92 -1.36 0.02
N GLY A 51 -1.21 -0.98 1.26
CA GLY A 51 -1.79 0.33 1.57
C GLY A 51 -0.90 1.50 1.13
N GLU A 52 0.42 1.37 1.28
CA GLU A 52 1.40 2.36 0.79
C GLU A 52 1.37 2.47 -0.74
N ALA A 53 1.48 1.34 -1.45
CA ALA A 53 1.44 1.33 -2.91
C ALA A 53 0.12 1.89 -3.45
N LEU A 54 -1.03 1.52 -2.86
CA LEU A 54 -2.33 2.04 -3.24
C LEU A 54 -2.47 3.54 -2.97
N THR A 55 -1.83 4.05 -1.91
CA THR A 55 -1.82 5.50 -1.61
C THR A 55 -1.07 6.26 -2.70
N GLU A 56 0.08 5.76 -3.15
CA GLU A 56 0.86 6.36 -4.25
C GLU A 56 0.15 6.27 -5.61
N LEU A 57 -0.69 5.25 -5.80
CA LEU A 57 -1.55 5.11 -6.99
C LEU A 57 -2.80 6.00 -6.95
N GLY A 58 -3.09 6.65 -5.82
CA GLY A 58 -4.32 7.44 -5.62
C GLY A 58 -5.56 6.60 -5.32
N GLU A 59 -5.41 5.29 -5.07
CA GLU A 59 -6.48 4.35 -4.73
C GLU A 59 -6.81 4.39 -3.23
N GLY A 60 -7.12 5.58 -2.71
CA GLY A 60 -7.29 5.84 -1.27
C GLY A 60 -8.35 4.98 -0.57
N VAL A 61 -9.46 4.67 -1.24
CA VAL A 61 -10.53 3.81 -0.68
C VAL A 61 -10.03 2.40 -0.42
N GLU A 62 -9.29 1.81 -1.37
CA GLU A 62 -8.75 0.47 -1.21
C GLU A 62 -7.60 0.45 -0.21
N ALA A 63 -6.73 1.47 -0.24
CA ALA A 63 -5.67 1.67 0.76
C ALA A 63 -6.25 1.66 2.17
N ARG A 64 -7.30 2.46 2.45
CA ARG A 64 -7.98 2.45 3.76
C ARG A 64 -8.51 1.09 4.15
N THR A 65 -9.06 0.34 3.20
CA THR A 65 -9.60 -0.99 3.47
C THR A 65 -8.48 -1.94 3.90
N CYS A 66 -7.35 -1.94 3.20
CA CYS A 66 -6.18 -2.74 3.57
C CYS A 66 -5.64 -2.33 4.95
N LEU A 67 -5.53 -1.04 5.23
CA LEU A 67 -5.02 -0.54 6.51
C LEU A 67 -5.96 -0.89 7.69
N ARG A 68 -7.27 -0.87 7.48
CA ARG A 68 -8.24 -1.33 8.48
C ARG A 68 -8.11 -2.82 8.76
N GLN A 69 -7.87 -3.64 7.72
CA GLN A 69 -7.61 -5.07 7.90
C GLN A 69 -6.35 -5.32 8.74
N VAL A 70 -5.30 -4.50 8.61
CA VAL A 70 -4.12 -4.59 9.50
C VAL A 70 -4.52 -4.36 10.96
N LEU A 71 -5.37 -3.36 11.22
CA LEU A 71 -5.83 -3.06 12.58
C LEU A 71 -6.75 -4.16 13.14
N ASP A 72 -7.57 -4.78 12.28
CA ASP A 72 -8.44 -5.90 12.66
C ASP A 72 -7.66 -7.17 13.03
N LEU A 73 -6.44 -7.35 12.49
CA LEU A 73 -5.54 -8.43 12.92
C LEU A 73 -5.02 -8.24 14.35
N GLY A 74 -5.08 -7.01 14.88
CA GLY A 74 -4.80 -6.71 16.28
C GLY A 74 -3.45 -7.20 16.78
N ASP A 75 -3.42 -7.88 17.92
CA ASP A 75 -2.19 -8.35 18.56
C ASP A 75 -1.45 -9.47 17.79
N ALA A 76 -2.03 -9.98 16.70
CA ALA A 76 -1.40 -11.00 15.86
C ALA A 76 -0.38 -10.42 14.84
N VAL A 77 -0.28 -9.09 14.76
CA VAL A 77 0.68 -8.36 13.91
C VAL A 77 1.61 -7.49 14.76
N ASP A 78 2.78 -7.20 14.22
CA ASP A 78 3.77 -6.37 14.92
C ASP A 78 3.22 -4.97 15.22
N ARG A 79 3.51 -4.46 16.43
CA ARG A 79 3.10 -3.12 16.85
C ARG A 79 3.61 -2.02 15.90
N ALA A 80 4.78 -2.22 15.27
CA ALA A 80 5.30 -1.31 14.27
C ALA A 80 4.39 -1.22 13.04
N VAL A 81 3.85 -2.36 12.58
CA VAL A 81 2.92 -2.45 11.45
C VAL A 81 1.59 -1.77 11.78
N LEU A 82 1.03 -2.03 12.97
CA LEU A 82 -0.18 -1.35 13.45
C LEU A 82 0.00 0.17 13.50
N THR A 83 1.16 0.63 13.98
CA THR A 83 1.48 2.06 14.08
C THR A 83 1.62 2.68 12.70
N GLY A 84 2.30 2.01 11.77
CA GLY A 84 2.41 2.43 10.37
C GLY A 84 1.05 2.53 9.71
N ALA A 85 0.21 1.51 9.86
CA ALA A 85 -1.13 1.49 9.28
C ALA A 85 -2.01 2.63 9.80
N ARG A 86 -1.97 2.89 11.10
CA ARG A 86 -2.74 3.98 11.72
C ARG A 86 -2.24 5.36 11.31
N LYS A 87 -0.92 5.53 11.14
CA LYS A 87 -0.33 6.76 10.62
C LYS A 87 -0.79 7.01 9.18
N LEU A 88 -0.67 6.01 8.32
CA LEU A 88 -1.03 6.13 6.91
C LEU A 88 -2.54 6.38 6.75
N LEU A 89 -3.37 5.69 7.54
CA LEU A 89 -4.81 5.90 7.56
C LEU A 89 -5.19 7.33 7.94
N GLY A 90 -4.46 7.95 8.88
CA GLY A 90 -4.65 9.33 9.30
C GLY A 90 -4.18 10.37 8.28
N SER A 91 -3.27 10.02 7.37
CA SER A 91 -2.86 10.92 6.27
C SER A 91 -3.78 10.87 5.05
N LEU A 92 -4.64 9.86 4.94
CA LEU A 92 -5.60 9.76 3.83
C LEU A 92 -6.79 10.70 4.08
N PRO A 93 -7.19 11.55 3.12
CA PRO A 93 -8.25 12.55 3.31
C PRO A 93 -9.58 11.85 3.64
N ALA A 94 -10.32 12.20 4.68
CA ALA A 94 -11.65 11.62 4.90
C ALA A 94 -12.54 12.01 3.72
N GLU A 95 -12.91 11.06 2.87
CA GLU A 95 -13.92 11.28 1.82
C GLU A 95 -15.29 11.57 2.44
#